data_AF-A0AAF0UC99-F1
#
_entry.id   AF-A0AAF0UC99-F1
#
_cell.length_a   1.000
_cell.length_b   1.000
_cell.length_c   1.000
_cell.angle_alpha   90.00
_cell.angle_beta   90.00
_cell.angle_gamma   90.00
#
_symmetry.space_group_name_H-M   'P 1'
#
loop_
_entity.id
_entity.type
_entity.pdbx_description
1 polymer ?
#
loop_
_entity_poly.entity_id
_entity_poly.type
_entity_poly.pdbx_seq_one_letter_code
_entity_poly.pdbx_strand_id
1 'polypeptide(L)'
;GSRSQKDKDEKEEVLIFKGLKYDTSKYISFDVFLNEDEDVNTNELDKVEFAGSYVNLPYVHAHNKRMDYGETFQLDITELLEDIGLEDDDTITVTVVPKKGGDVISIQSVAIEFLEG
;
A
#
# COMPACT_ATOMS: atom_id res chain seq x y z
N GLY A 1 -5.03 -10.92 15.94
CA GLY A 1 -6.03 -11.22 17.00
C GLY A 1 -7.27 -10.35 16.86
N SER A 2 -8.46 -10.97 16.74
CA SER A 2 -9.71 -10.28 16.35
C SER A 2 -10.14 -9.14 17.29
N ARG A 3 -10.55 -8.02 16.66
CA ARG A 3 -11.02 -6.78 17.27
C ARG A 3 -12.55 -6.75 17.31
N SER A 4 -13.13 -6.07 18.30
CA SER A 4 -14.58 -5.87 18.31
C SER A 4 -15.01 -4.83 17.27
N GLN A 5 -16.27 -4.89 16.79
CA GLN A 5 -16.80 -3.87 15.88
C GLN A 5 -16.60 -2.45 16.41
N LYS A 6 -16.84 -2.25 17.71
CA LYS A 6 -16.64 -0.95 18.36
C LYS A 6 -15.19 -0.47 18.26
N ASP A 7 -14.22 -1.37 18.42
CA ASP A 7 -12.81 -1.00 18.32
C ASP A 7 -12.44 -0.57 16.90
N LYS A 8 -13.04 -1.21 15.89
CA LYS A 8 -12.83 -0.89 14.47
C LYS A 8 -13.47 0.45 14.11
N ASP A 9 -14.71 0.69 14.57
CA ASP A 9 -15.39 1.97 14.41
C ASP A 9 -14.62 3.16 15.04
N GLU A 10 -13.80 2.89 16.06
CA GLU A 10 -12.97 3.91 16.75
C GLU A 10 -11.57 4.06 16.13
N LYS A 11 -11.04 2.99 15.50
CA LYS A 11 -9.66 2.99 14.97
C LYS A 11 -9.54 2.12 13.72
N GLU A 12 -8.95 2.69 12.69
CA GLU A 12 -8.66 1.98 11.45
C GLU A 12 -7.29 1.28 11.51
N GLU A 13 -7.22 0.08 10.92
CA GLU A 13 -5.96 -0.61 10.58
C GLU A 13 -5.44 -0.05 9.27
N VAL A 14 -4.37 0.76 9.37
CA VAL A 14 -3.81 1.45 8.21
C VAL A 14 -2.46 0.85 7.86
N LEU A 15 -2.33 0.31 6.65
CA LEU A 15 -1.07 -0.13 6.07
C LEU A 15 -0.29 1.09 5.55
N ILE A 16 0.87 1.35 6.15
CA ILE A 16 1.67 2.54 5.90
C ILE A 16 3.00 2.18 5.25
N PHE A 17 3.21 2.67 4.04
CA PHE A 17 4.48 2.66 3.33
C PHE A 17 5.21 3.98 3.61
N LYS A 18 6.34 3.92 4.32
CA LYS A 18 7.14 5.10 4.69
C LYS A 18 8.42 5.17 3.87
N GLY A 19 8.86 6.41 3.61
CA GLY A 19 10.14 6.70 3.00
C GLY A 19 10.22 6.23 1.55
N LEU A 20 9.16 6.46 0.76
CA LEU A 20 9.21 6.28 -0.68
C LEU A 20 10.28 7.22 -1.26
N LYS A 21 11.22 6.66 -2.01
CA LYS A 21 12.27 7.45 -2.70
C LYS A 21 12.27 7.07 -4.17
N TYR A 22 12.06 8.07 -5.02
CA TYR A 22 12.08 7.94 -6.46
C TYR A 22 12.29 9.33 -7.09
N ASP A 23 12.52 9.36 -8.41
CA ASP A 23 12.57 10.60 -9.18
C ASP A 23 11.15 11.05 -9.51
N THR A 24 10.69 12.15 -8.91
CA THR A 24 9.32 12.69 -9.08
C THR A 24 8.99 13.09 -10.51
N SER A 25 9.99 13.25 -11.38
CA SER A 25 9.78 13.48 -12.81
C SER A 25 9.48 12.21 -13.61
N LYS A 26 9.51 11.04 -12.97
CA LYS A 26 9.19 9.76 -13.61
C LYS A 26 7.79 9.32 -13.25
N TYR A 27 7.12 8.70 -14.21
CA TYR A 27 5.89 7.97 -13.94
C TYR A 27 6.21 6.69 -13.16
N ILE A 28 5.74 6.60 -11.93
CA ILE A 28 5.89 5.43 -11.06
C ILE A 28 4.51 4.92 -10.70
N SER A 29 4.30 3.61 -10.76
CA SER A 29 3.12 3.00 -10.18
C SER A 29 3.39 1.57 -9.70
N PHE A 30 2.73 1.22 -8.60
CA PHE A 30 2.69 -0.14 -8.07
C PHE A 30 1.33 -0.41 -7.43
N ASP A 31 0.96 -1.68 -7.44
CA ASP A 31 -0.26 -2.18 -6.81
C ASP A 31 0.12 -2.95 -5.54
N VAL A 32 -0.78 -2.98 -4.57
CA VAL A 32 -0.61 -3.66 -3.28
C VAL A 32 -1.73 -4.68 -3.10
N PHE A 33 -1.34 -5.90 -2.75
CA PHE A 33 -2.24 -7.00 -2.43
C PHE A 33 -1.90 -7.57 -1.05
N LEU A 34 -2.91 -8.08 -0.35
CA LEU A 34 -2.74 -8.78 0.93
C LEU A 34 -2.93 -10.27 0.76
N ASN A 35 -1.96 -11.05 1.23
CA ASN A 35 -2.01 -12.51 1.25
C ASN A 35 -2.32 -13.17 -0.11
N GLU A 36 -1.89 -12.54 -1.20
CA GLU A 36 -2.02 -13.07 -2.56
C GLU A 36 -1.14 -14.31 -2.75
N ASP A 37 -1.69 -15.38 -3.35
CA ASP A 37 -0.95 -16.59 -3.72
C ASP A 37 0.11 -16.30 -4.81
N GLU A 38 1.28 -16.94 -4.72
CA GLU A 38 2.40 -16.69 -5.64
C GLU A 38 2.07 -16.98 -7.13
N ASP A 39 1.04 -17.78 -7.40
CA ASP A 39 0.59 -18.17 -8.74
C ASP A 39 -0.50 -17.24 -9.34
N VAL A 40 -0.88 -16.17 -8.65
CA VAL A 40 -1.98 -15.30 -9.08
C VAL A 40 -1.54 -14.34 -10.20
N ASN A 41 -2.40 -14.20 -11.19
CA ASN A 41 -2.23 -13.22 -12.26
C ASN A 41 -2.52 -11.82 -11.74
N THR A 42 -1.49 -11.15 -11.24
CA THR A 42 -1.52 -9.75 -10.75
C THR A 42 -2.01 -8.72 -11.78
N ASN A 43 -2.32 -9.10 -13.02
CA ASN A 43 -2.97 -8.21 -14.01
C ASN A 43 -4.50 -8.18 -13.89
N GLU A 44 -5.10 -9.05 -13.08
CA GLU A 44 -6.52 -9.01 -12.72
C GLU A 44 -6.68 -8.25 -11.40
N LEU A 45 -7.34 -7.10 -11.42
CA LEU A 45 -7.62 -6.30 -10.22
C LEU A 45 -8.94 -6.68 -9.53
N ASP A 46 -9.76 -7.52 -10.16
CA ASP A 46 -11.00 -8.05 -9.58
C ASP A 46 -10.69 -9.18 -8.58
N LYS A 47 -9.80 -8.91 -7.63
CA LYS A 47 -9.35 -9.81 -6.58
C LYS A 47 -9.72 -9.19 -5.24
N VAL A 48 -10.27 -10.02 -4.35
CA VAL A 48 -10.64 -9.56 -3.02
C VAL A 48 -9.40 -9.11 -2.25
N GLU A 49 -8.23 -9.65 -2.57
CA GLU A 49 -6.93 -9.34 -1.95
C GLU A 49 -6.37 -7.96 -2.32
N PHE A 50 -6.94 -7.24 -3.30
CA PHE A 50 -6.41 -5.96 -3.75
C PHE A 50 -6.66 -4.84 -2.72
N ALA A 51 -5.58 -4.25 -2.21
CA ALA A 51 -5.63 -3.19 -1.20
C ALA A 51 -5.58 -1.78 -1.80
N GLY A 52 -4.91 -1.61 -2.96
CA GLY A 52 -4.85 -0.32 -3.62
C GLY A 52 -3.62 -0.11 -4.49
N SER A 53 -3.55 1.06 -5.12
CA SER A 53 -2.46 1.46 -6.01
C SER A 53 -1.85 2.77 -5.59
N TYR A 54 -0.53 2.87 -5.73
CA TYR A 54 0.18 4.14 -5.67
C TYR A 54 0.58 4.58 -7.08
N VAL A 55 0.39 5.87 -7.38
CA VAL A 55 0.78 6.45 -8.67
C VAL A 55 1.44 7.82 -8.45
N ASN A 56 2.69 7.95 -8.92
CA ASN A 56 3.29 9.27 -9.13
C ASN A 56 3.05 9.71 -10.57
N LEU A 57 2.33 10.81 -10.74
CA LEU A 57 2.17 11.47 -12.03
C LEU A 57 3.25 12.54 -12.17
N PRO A 58 4.15 12.44 -13.18
CA PRO A 58 5.24 13.39 -13.31
C PRO A 58 4.70 14.77 -13.64
N TYR A 59 4.87 15.72 -12.71
CA TYR A 59 4.47 17.11 -12.93
C TYR A 59 5.65 17.92 -13.48
N VAL A 60 5.54 18.39 -14.73
CA VAL A 60 6.57 19.19 -15.38
C VAL A 60 6.46 20.63 -14.91
N HIS A 61 7.03 20.95 -13.76
CA HIS A 61 7.46 22.32 -13.49
C HIS A 61 8.96 22.41 -13.76
N ALA A 62 9.27 23.13 -14.84
CA ALA A 62 10.62 23.51 -15.21
C ALA A 62 11.33 24.07 -13.96
N HIS A 63 12.50 23.52 -13.65
CA HIS A 63 13.32 23.84 -12.47
C HIS A 63 12.88 23.14 -11.18
N ASN A 64 13.15 21.83 -11.09
CA ASN A 64 14.05 21.21 -10.09
C ASN A 64 13.76 19.70 -10.05
N LYS A 65 14.73 18.87 -10.45
CA LYS A 65 14.69 17.44 -10.12
C LYS A 65 14.78 17.34 -8.59
N ARG A 66 13.67 17.07 -7.92
CA ARG A 66 13.66 16.76 -6.49
C ARG A 66 13.49 15.25 -6.37
N MET A 67 14.52 14.57 -5.86
CA MET A 67 14.28 13.29 -5.20
C MET A 67 13.44 13.62 -3.98
N ASP A 68 12.22 13.11 -3.93
CA ASP A 68 11.41 13.24 -2.74
C ASP A 68 11.85 12.18 -1.73
N TYR A 69 11.85 12.58 -0.46
CA TYR A 69 12.23 11.79 0.68
C TYR A 69 11.16 12.02 1.74
N GLY A 70 9.94 11.54 1.52
CA GLY A 70 8.90 11.87 2.51
C GLY A 70 7.48 11.43 2.23
N GLU A 71 7.15 10.96 1.04
CA GLU A 71 5.78 10.54 0.80
C GLU A 71 5.46 9.28 1.60
N THR A 72 4.36 9.37 2.33
CA THR A 72 3.74 8.28 3.04
C THR A 72 2.55 7.84 2.20
N PHE A 73 2.54 6.59 1.75
CA PHE A 73 1.38 5.98 1.11
C PHE A 73 0.66 5.14 2.15
N GLN A 74 -0.65 5.38 2.29
CA GLN A 74 -1.49 4.77 3.31
C GLN A 74 -2.67 4.09 2.64
N LEU A 75 -2.99 2.89 3.11
CA LEU A 75 -4.16 2.13 2.72
C LEU A 75 -4.90 1.74 3.98
N ASP A 76 -6.17 2.13 4.07
CA ASP A 76 -7.08 1.55 5.05
C ASP A 76 -7.36 0.11 4.63
N ILE A 77 -7.12 -0.83 5.54
CA ILE A 77 -7.28 -2.25 5.29
C ILE A 77 -8.22 -2.93 6.30
N THR A 78 -8.91 -2.18 7.17
CA THR A 78 -9.79 -2.78 8.20
C THR A 78 -10.84 -3.68 7.55
N GLU A 79 -11.66 -3.13 6.65
CA GLU A 79 -12.71 -3.89 5.95
C GLU A 79 -12.10 -5.01 5.08
N LEU A 80 -10.97 -4.73 4.44
CA LEU A 80 -10.31 -5.71 3.60
C LEU A 80 -9.86 -6.94 4.39
N LEU A 81 -9.31 -6.77 5.60
CA LEU A 81 -8.92 -7.87 6.48
C LEU A 81 -10.12 -8.74 6.89
N GLU A 82 -11.31 -8.15 7.07
CA GLU A 82 -12.56 -8.88 7.31
C GLU A 82 -12.96 -9.70 6.07
N ASP A 83 -12.97 -9.05 4.90
CA ASP A 83 -13.42 -9.65 3.64
C ASP A 83 -12.57 -10.86 3.24
N ILE A 84 -11.26 -10.84 3.51
CA ILE A 84 -10.34 -11.95 3.24
C ILE A 84 -10.13 -12.89 4.43
N GLY A 85 -10.80 -12.63 5.57
CA GLY A 85 -10.81 -13.49 6.74
C GLY A 85 -9.48 -13.56 7.51
N LEU A 86 -8.72 -12.47 7.55
CA LEU A 86 -7.39 -12.38 8.19
C LEU A 86 -7.37 -11.59 9.50
N GLU A 87 -8.53 -11.24 10.07
CA GLU A 87 -8.61 -10.45 11.31
C GLU A 87 -7.96 -11.12 12.54
N ASP A 88 -7.95 -12.46 12.53
CA ASP A 88 -7.38 -13.25 13.62
C ASP A 88 -5.87 -13.46 13.48
N ASP A 89 -5.30 -13.23 12.31
CA ASP A 89 -3.88 -13.41 12.05
C ASP A 89 -3.05 -12.30 12.70
N ASP A 90 -1.94 -12.69 13.33
CA ASP A 90 -1.01 -11.74 13.96
C ASP A 90 -0.03 -11.14 12.93
N THR A 91 0.11 -11.76 11.77
CA THR A 91 0.98 -11.33 10.68
C THR A 91 0.33 -11.64 9.33
N ILE A 92 0.43 -10.72 8.38
CA ILE A 92 -0.02 -10.90 7.01
C ILE A 92 1.13 -10.77 6.02
N THR A 93 0.96 -11.33 4.82
CA THR A 93 1.87 -11.10 3.69
C THR A 93 1.40 -9.89 2.89
N VAL A 94 2.32 -8.99 2.56
CA VAL A 94 2.04 -7.84 1.69
C VAL A 94 2.81 -8.01 0.39
N THR A 95 2.08 -8.10 -0.72
CA THR A 95 2.65 -8.20 -2.07
C THR A 95 2.63 -6.83 -2.72
N VAL A 96 3.79 -6.34 -3.13
CA VAL A 96 3.94 -5.08 -3.86
C VAL A 96 4.31 -5.41 -5.30
N VAL A 97 3.45 -5.05 -6.24
CA VAL A 97 3.61 -5.37 -7.66
C VAL A 97 3.97 -4.11 -8.44
N PRO A 98 5.23 -3.92 -8.84
CA PRO A 98 5.60 -2.77 -9.64
C PRO A 98 4.97 -2.84 -11.03
N LYS A 99 4.26 -1.79 -11.43
CA LYS A 99 3.63 -1.68 -12.76
C LYS A 99 4.44 -0.78 -13.70
N LYS A 100 4.94 0.36 -13.21
CA LYS A 100 5.81 1.29 -13.94
C LYS A 100 6.88 1.89 -13.03
N GLY A 101 8.10 2.00 -13.54
CA GLY A 101 9.22 2.60 -12.80
C GLY A 101 9.60 1.85 -11.52
N GLY A 102 9.30 0.56 -11.45
CA GLY A 102 9.61 -0.28 -10.28
C GLY A 102 11.11 -0.39 -9.98
N ASP A 103 11.94 -0.28 -11.00
CA ASP A 103 13.41 -0.33 -10.92
C ASP A 103 14.02 0.92 -10.26
N VAL A 104 13.23 1.96 -10.03
CA VAL A 104 13.71 3.27 -9.56
C VAL A 104 12.98 3.80 -8.33
N ILE A 105 12.15 2.96 -7.70
CA ILE A 105 11.51 3.25 -6.41
C ILE A 105 12.12 2.38 -5.31
N SER A 106 12.36 2.98 -4.14
CA SER A 106 12.70 2.25 -2.92
C SER A 106 11.71 2.59 -1.80
N ILE A 107 11.33 1.58 -1.03
CA ILE A 107 10.46 1.71 0.15
C ILE A 107 11.32 1.48 1.39
N GLN A 108 11.27 2.37 2.38
CA GLN A 108 12.09 2.24 3.58
C GLN A 108 11.47 1.25 4.58
N SER A 109 10.17 1.34 4.81
CA SER A 109 9.46 0.45 5.72
C SER A 109 8.00 0.34 5.35
N VAL A 110 7.41 -0.80 5.71
CA VAL A 110 5.97 -1.06 5.62
C VAL A 110 5.53 -1.54 6.99
N ALA A 111 4.46 -0.96 7.54
CA ALA A 111 3.93 -1.32 8.84
C ALA A 111 2.42 -1.07 8.90
N ILE A 112 1.72 -1.80 9.76
CA ILE A 112 0.32 -1.53 10.10
C ILE A 112 0.31 -0.70 11.38
N GLU A 113 -0.46 0.39 11.38
CA GLU A 113 -0.68 1.25 12.55
C GLU A 113 -2.18 1.43 12.77
N PHE A 114 -2.58 1.52 14.04
CA PHE A 114 -3.96 1.84 14.43
C PHE A 114 -4.11 3.36 14.52
N LEU A 115 -4.89 3.95 13.62
CA LEU A 115 -5.15 5.40 13.60
C LEU A 115 -6.60 5.67 14.03
N GLU A 116 -6.85 6.78 14.71
CA GLU A 116 -8.22 7.20 15.03
C GLU A 116 -8.98 7.52 13.73
N GLY A 117 -10.21 7.01 13.61
CA GLY A 117 -11.12 7.27 12.49
C GLY A 117 -11.80 8.63 12.53
#